data_AF-A0A932G3M3-F1
#
_entry.id   AF-A0A932G3M3-F1
#
_cell.length_a   1.000
_cell.length_b   1.000
_cell.length_c   1.000
_cell.angle_alpha   90.00
_cell.angle_beta   90.00
_cell.angle_gamma   90.00
#
_symmetry.space_group_name_H-M   'P 1'
#
loop_
_entity.id
_entity.type
_entity.pdbx_description
1 polymer ?
#
loop_
_entity_poly.entity_id
_entity_poly.type
_entity_poly.pdbx_seq_one_letter_code
_entity_poly.pdbx_strand_id
1 'polypeptide(L)'
;MSVLKKILCIGVTVGLSQAAWAFTLHGPVEGWQTEEIGYDIRGVDIGGPKNLGEEYRWTMPVLTYAFDRTFLNYFGQRGVEAVEAAIATLNALPRVSTLSSNLTEREFQGEKRGVNHQAAALGLLDLKTHALATLIEEMGLASPDRYTWTLRSRVVINNVPIYNVIRRNFDPVTLWPTPYVNGTLYTYQIVQTFASPDVWEAVEIQVDPATLVLSSVAAFGSTLNGTVLNAQGSESFVRSLAFSAVGVYFSGLTRDDVGGLRYLLHPRNVNIETLPPNTTGGGFGGGGTGGGGTDGSWADPFGSGAGFIDAPWGDPFGAGGGGFTNIFTNIFTNVFVTAPVDPALRPGVDKITFRRVDYDSFLGLSPGFTNSWIDTYLTNRTIFRQRVSHGGTTPDILFAAGDLGIDVDGDPFLLTRTIPWQDNSALNTSGTGGLGGPGTIVPTVTITFSWLGPTLQNIFETGELDGFFIPFWGSFDGTTNEPVVFPDGVSIRDLEDLVLRRR
;
A
#
# COMPACT_ATOMS: atom_id res chain seq x y z
N MET A 1 23.56 -66.55 -5.79
CA MET A 1 22.90 -66.62 -7.11
C MET A 1 21.44 -66.27 -6.91
N SER A 2 21.08 -65.03 -7.23
CA SER A 2 20.29 -64.64 -8.41
C SER A 2 18.79 -64.58 -8.04
N VAL A 3 18.25 -63.41 -7.67
CA VAL A 3 17.78 -62.33 -8.56
C VAL A 3 16.40 -62.65 -9.18
N LEU A 4 15.49 -61.66 -9.09
CA LEU A 4 14.14 -61.50 -9.68
C LEU A 4 12.97 -62.13 -8.87
N LYS A 5 11.88 -61.43 -8.48
CA LYS A 5 11.21 -60.26 -9.08
C LYS A 5 10.46 -59.42 -8.03
N LYS A 6 10.62 -58.10 -8.20
CA LYS A 6 10.04 -56.97 -7.45
C LYS A 6 8.52 -56.90 -7.61
N ILE A 7 7.79 -56.74 -6.50
CA ILE A 7 6.52 -55.98 -6.47
C ILE A 7 6.72 -54.89 -5.43
N LEU A 8 7.09 -53.71 -5.93
CA LEU A 8 7.10 -52.47 -5.19
C LEU A 8 5.65 -52.00 -5.15
N CYS A 9 5.00 -52.05 -3.99
CA CYS A 9 3.74 -51.34 -3.77
C CYS A 9 4.05 -49.84 -3.83
N ILE A 10 3.90 -49.27 -5.02
CA ILE A 10 3.77 -47.82 -5.20
C ILE A 10 2.42 -47.45 -4.59
N GLY A 11 2.41 -47.18 -3.29
CA GLY A 11 1.41 -46.32 -2.71
C GLY A 11 1.66 -44.94 -3.29
N VAL A 12 0.93 -44.59 -4.35
CA VAL A 12 0.80 -43.20 -4.78
C VAL A 12 0.03 -42.50 -3.67
N THR A 13 0.74 -41.98 -2.68
CA THR A 13 0.26 -40.83 -1.93
C THR A 13 0.25 -39.70 -2.95
N VAL A 14 -0.87 -39.54 -3.69
CA VAL A 14 -1.25 -38.21 -4.15
C VAL A 14 -1.61 -37.49 -2.87
N GLY A 15 -0.57 -37.03 -2.15
CA GLY A 15 -0.72 -35.86 -1.34
C GLY A 15 -1.19 -34.80 -2.33
N LEU A 16 -2.47 -34.49 -2.30
CA LEU A 16 -2.89 -33.13 -2.58
C LEU A 16 -2.08 -32.30 -1.59
N SER A 17 -0.88 -31.89 -1.97
CA SER A 17 -0.21 -30.78 -1.32
C SER A 17 -1.19 -29.64 -1.54
N GLN A 18 -2.09 -29.43 -0.57
CA GLN A 18 -2.86 -28.21 -0.49
C GLN A 18 -1.80 -27.14 -0.50
N ALA A 19 -1.77 -26.48 -1.62
CA ALA A 19 -0.76 -25.52 -1.94
C ALA A 19 -1.19 -24.32 -1.05
N ALA A 20 -0.34 -24.00 -0.07
CA ALA A 20 -0.76 -23.37 1.18
C ALA A 20 -0.18 -21.95 1.30
N TRP A 21 -1.05 -20.95 1.21
CA TRP A 21 -0.69 -19.55 0.96
C TRP A 21 -1.79 -18.63 1.43
N ALA A 22 -1.49 -17.36 1.70
CA ALA A 22 -2.54 -16.45 2.12
C ALA A 22 -2.22 -14.97 1.94
N PHE A 23 -3.27 -14.17 1.77
CA PHE A 23 -3.18 -12.71 1.84
C PHE A 23 -4.23 -12.14 2.79
N THR A 24 -3.90 -11.01 3.39
CA THR A 24 -4.82 -10.21 4.23
C THR A 24 -5.11 -8.89 3.54
N LEU A 25 -6.38 -8.48 3.54
CA LEU A 25 -6.82 -7.17 3.03
C LEU A 25 -6.62 -6.07 4.06
N HIS A 26 -6.27 -4.87 3.63
CA HIS A 26 -6.07 -3.69 4.49
C HIS A 26 -7.15 -2.62 4.25
N GLY A 27 -7.47 -1.87 5.29
CA GLY A 27 -8.36 -0.71 5.23
C GLY A 27 -8.45 -0.01 6.59
N PRO A 28 -9.35 0.98 6.76
CA PRO A 28 -9.57 1.67 8.04
C PRO A 28 -9.87 0.70 9.19
N VAL A 29 -9.51 1.03 10.42
CA VAL A 29 -9.90 0.24 11.59
C VAL A 29 -11.43 0.23 11.73
N GLU A 30 -12.04 -0.96 11.87
CA GLU A 30 -13.47 -1.11 12.09
C GLU A 30 -13.84 -0.75 13.55
N GLY A 31 -15.07 -0.30 13.83
CA GLY A 31 -15.45 0.15 15.18
C GLY A 31 -15.37 -0.89 16.30
N TRP A 32 -15.18 -2.17 15.98
CA TRP A 32 -14.94 -3.23 16.97
C TRP A 32 -13.46 -3.62 17.09
N GLN A 33 -12.61 -3.22 16.15
CA GLN A 33 -11.17 -3.45 16.17
C GLN A 33 -10.56 -2.40 17.11
N THR A 34 -10.37 -2.78 18.37
CA THR A 34 -9.82 -1.88 19.40
C THR A 34 -8.43 -2.33 19.84
N GLU A 35 -7.71 -1.40 20.46
CA GLU A 35 -6.39 -1.64 21.05
C GLU A 35 -6.42 -2.79 22.06
N GLU A 36 -7.46 -2.91 22.89
CA GLU A 36 -7.58 -3.97 23.92
C GLU A 36 -7.62 -5.40 23.35
N ILE A 37 -7.95 -5.56 22.07
CA ILE A 37 -7.99 -6.84 21.38
C ILE A 37 -6.97 -6.94 20.23
N GLY A 38 -5.94 -6.11 20.24
CA GLY A 38 -4.74 -6.27 19.43
C GLY A 38 -4.73 -5.54 18.08
N TYR A 39 -5.61 -4.54 17.88
CA TYR A 39 -5.60 -3.69 16.67
C TYR A 39 -5.20 -2.27 17.02
N ASP A 40 -4.47 -1.59 16.13
CA ASP A 40 -4.04 -0.21 16.35
C ASP A 40 -3.33 -0.04 17.69
N ILE A 41 -2.46 -1.00 17.98
CA ILE A 41 -1.69 -1.02 19.22
C ILE A 41 -0.83 0.24 19.22
N ARG A 42 -1.07 1.12 20.20
CA ARG A 42 -0.34 2.38 20.43
C ARG A 42 -0.37 3.37 19.26
N GLY A 43 -1.35 3.28 18.38
CA GLY A 43 -1.49 4.22 17.26
C GLY A 43 -0.46 4.04 16.15
N VAL A 44 0.22 2.88 16.10
CA VAL A 44 1.26 2.59 15.10
C VAL A 44 0.67 1.95 13.84
N ASP A 45 -0.49 1.30 13.94
CA ASP A 45 -1.17 0.75 12.77
C ASP A 45 -1.87 1.87 12.01
N ILE A 46 -1.79 1.81 10.68
CA ILE A 46 -2.46 2.80 9.82
C ILE A 46 -3.80 2.29 9.27
N GLY A 47 -4.24 1.13 9.76
CA GLY A 47 -5.44 0.43 9.39
C GLY A 47 -5.55 -0.93 10.07
N GLY A 48 -6.54 -1.72 9.65
CA GLY A 48 -6.81 -3.05 10.16
C GLY A 48 -7.19 -4.03 9.05
N PRO A 49 -7.21 -5.34 9.36
CA PRO A 49 -7.51 -6.36 8.38
C PRO A 49 -8.99 -6.35 7.99
N LYS A 50 -9.32 -6.66 6.73
CA LYS A 50 -10.69 -6.65 6.17
C LYS A 50 -11.20 -8.03 5.77
N ASN A 51 -12.52 -8.20 5.69
CA ASN A 51 -13.10 -9.37 5.03
C ASN A 51 -13.06 -9.21 3.51
N LEU A 52 -13.23 -10.31 2.79
CA LEU A 52 -13.48 -10.28 1.35
C LEU A 52 -14.78 -9.50 1.07
N GLY A 53 -14.71 -8.60 0.10
CA GLY A 53 -15.80 -7.69 -0.27
C GLY A 53 -15.77 -6.37 0.49
N GLU A 54 -14.88 -6.23 1.48
CA GLU A 54 -14.68 -5.00 2.27
C GLU A 54 -13.31 -4.35 2.00
N GLU A 55 -12.69 -4.68 0.86
CA GLU A 55 -11.36 -4.20 0.49
C GLU A 55 -11.29 -2.69 0.19
N TYR A 56 -10.07 -2.15 0.26
CA TYR A 56 -9.74 -0.81 -0.20
C TYR A 56 -8.62 -0.89 -1.23
N ARG A 57 -8.77 -0.19 -2.36
CA ARG A 57 -7.81 -0.25 -3.47
C ARG A 57 -7.72 1.06 -4.26
N TRP A 58 -6.65 1.22 -5.02
CA TRP A 58 -6.52 2.30 -6.00
C TRP A 58 -7.39 2.04 -7.23
N THR A 59 -8.05 3.09 -7.72
CA THR A 59 -8.85 3.07 -8.96
C THR A 59 -8.11 3.67 -10.16
N MET A 60 -6.88 4.15 -9.95
CA MET A 60 -6.01 4.68 -11.01
C MET A 60 -5.04 3.59 -11.52
N PRO A 61 -4.97 3.34 -12.84
CA PRO A 61 -4.05 2.37 -13.42
C PRO A 61 -2.61 2.88 -13.50
N VAL A 62 -2.39 4.17 -13.29
CA VAL A 62 -1.05 4.78 -13.21
C VAL A 62 -1.02 5.59 -11.92
N LEU A 63 -0.02 5.35 -11.08
CA LEU A 63 0.25 6.14 -9.88
C LEU A 63 1.55 6.90 -10.09
N THR A 64 1.55 8.19 -9.80
CA THR A 64 2.72 9.04 -9.87
C THR A 64 3.45 9.04 -8.53
N TYR A 65 4.78 9.05 -8.59
CA TYR A 65 5.61 9.18 -7.38
C TYR A 65 6.74 10.16 -7.57
N ALA A 66 7.24 10.71 -6.47
CA ALA A 66 8.43 11.54 -6.46
C ALA A 66 9.20 11.43 -5.13
N PHE A 67 10.36 12.08 -5.08
CA PHE A 67 11.21 12.16 -3.90
C PHE A 67 11.27 13.60 -3.40
N ASP A 68 11.04 13.79 -2.12
CA ASP A 68 11.25 15.06 -1.45
C ASP A 68 12.75 15.36 -1.28
N ARG A 69 13.12 16.63 -1.17
CA ARG A 69 14.51 17.05 -0.96
C ARG A 69 15.11 16.49 0.32
N THR A 70 14.31 16.30 1.37
CA THR A 70 14.76 15.64 2.60
C THR A 70 15.29 14.22 2.31
N PHE A 71 14.55 13.43 1.51
CA PHE A 71 14.98 12.11 1.08
C PHE A 71 16.27 12.18 0.25
N LEU A 72 16.31 13.09 -0.74
CA LEU A 72 17.48 13.27 -1.60
C LEU A 72 18.72 13.68 -0.81
N ASN A 73 18.58 14.51 0.22
CA ASN A 73 19.70 14.97 1.04
C ASN A 73 20.25 13.85 1.94
N TYR A 74 19.40 12.99 2.49
CA TYR A 74 19.82 11.95 3.43
C TYR A 74 20.26 10.66 2.73
N PHE A 75 19.44 10.16 1.81
CA PHE A 75 19.69 8.88 1.13
C PHE A 75 20.42 9.03 -0.21
N GLY A 76 20.42 10.23 -0.80
CA GLY A 76 21.12 10.49 -2.06
C GLY A 76 20.63 9.64 -3.23
N GLN A 77 21.49 9.54 -4.24
CA GLN A 77 21.19 8.78 -5.46
C GLN A 77 21.08 7.27 -5.18
N ARG A 78 21.89 6.73 -4.26
CA ARG A 78 21.85 5.31 -3.87
C ARG A 78 20.52 4.93 -3.20
N GLY A 79 19.94 5.85 -2.43
CA GLY A 79 18.59 5.69 -1.88
C GLY A 79 17.49 5.67 -2.93
N VAL A 80 17.59 6.59 -3.89
CA VAL A 80 16.68 6.64 -5.04
C VAL A 80 16.73 5.32 -5.79
N GLU A 81 17.92 4.78 -6.08
CA GLU A 81 18.09 3.48 -6.74
C GLU A 81 17.45 2.32 -5.98
N ALA A 82 17.52 2.31 -4.64
CA ALA A 82 16.88 1.29 -3.82
C ALA A 82 15.34 1.36 -3.92
N VAL A 83 14.74 2.55 -3.85
CA VAL A 83 13.28 2.72 -4.00
C VAL A 83 12.84 2.44 -5.44
N GLU A 84 13.62 2.87 -6.44
CA GLU A 84 13.35 2.56 -7.85
C GLU A 84 13.39 1.04 -8.11
N ALA A 85 14.25 0.29 -7.42
CA ALA A 85 14.27 -1.18 -7.51
C ALA A 85 13.01 -1.83 -6.90
N ALA A 86 12.47 -1.27 -5.81
CA ALA A 86 11.18 -1.68 -5.27
C ALA A 86 10.05 -1.40 -6.27
N ILE A 87 10.03 -0.20 -6.85
CA ILE A 87 9.03 0.20 -7.85
C ILE A 87 9.13 -0.64 -9.12
N ALA A 88 10.34 -0.95 -9.58
CA ALA A 88 10.57 -1.83 -10.72
C ALA A 88 9.99 -3.23 -10.48
N THR A 89 10.07 -3.74 -9.25
CA THR A 89 9.46 -5.03 -8.85
C THR A 89 7.94 -5.01 -9.04
N LEU A 90 7.26 -3.93 -8.64
CA LEU A 90 5.81 -3.76 -8.83
C LEU A 90 5.43 -3.54 -10.29
N ASN A 91 6.18 -2.70 -11.01
CA ASN A 91 5.94 -2.42 -12.44
C ASN A 91 6.12 -3.66 -13.33
N ALA A 92 7.00 -4.59 -12.93
CA ALA A 92 7.23 -5.86 -13.60
C ALA A 92 6.04 -6.82 -13.49
N LEU A 93 5.13 -6.63 -12.52
CA LEU A 93 3.93 -7.46 -12.39
C LEU A 93 3.11 -7.41 -13.68
N PRO A 94 2.75 -8.56 -14.29
CA PRO A 94 1.89 -8.56 -15.46
C PRO A 94 0.48 -8.09 -15.08
N ARG A 95 -0.39 -7.92 -16.08
CA ARG A 95 -1.82 -7.74 -15.83
C ARG A 95 -2.33 -8.90 -14.98
N VAL A 96 -3.01 -8.63 -13.88
CA VAL A 96 -3.42 -9.69 -12.96
C VAL A 96 -4.44 -10.64 -13.59
N SER A 97 -5.19 -10.20 -14.60
CA SER A 97 -6.08 -11.04 -15.42
C SER A 97 -5.35 -12.06 -16.30
N THR A 98 -4.05 -11.88 -16.54
CA THR A 98 -3.22 -12.80 -17.33
C THR A 98 -2.56 -13.89 -16.49
N LEU A 99 -2.58 -13.74 -15.16
CA LEU A 99 -2.09 -14.74 -14.23
C LEU A 99 -2.95 -16.00 -14.30
N SER A 100 -2.30 -17.15 -14.23
CA SER A 100 -2.96 -18.45 -14.15
C SER A 100 -3.89 -18.52 -12.94
N SER A 101 -5.02 -19.22 -13.08
CA SER A 101 -6.01 -19.35 -12.00
C SER A 101 -5.40 -19.85 -10.69
N ASN A 102 -4.42 -20.75 -10.81
CA ASN A 102 -3.71 -21.37 -9.69
C ASN A 102 -2.38 -20.69 -9.32
N LEU A 103 -2.08 -19.50 -9.87
CA LEU A 103 -0.86 -18.72 -9.58
C LEU A 103 0.43 -19.57 -9.66
N THR A 104 0.63 -20.22 -10.80
CA THR A 104 1.72 -21.18 -11.04
C THR A 104 2.96 -20.55 -11.69
N GLU A 105 2.98 -19.23 -11.85
CA GLU A 105 4.07 -18.48 -12.47
C GLU A 105 5.36 -18.69 -11.67
N ARG A 106 6.38 -19.26 -12.31
CA ARG A 106 7.65 -19.63 -11.68
C ARG A 106 8.34 -18.44 -10.99
N GLU A 107 8.12 -17.23 -11.49
CA GLU A 107 8.67 -15.98 -10.97
C GLU A 107 8.22 -15.68 -9.53
N PHE A 108 7.03 -16.11 -9.13
CA PHE A 108 6.48 -15.90 -7.78
C PHE A 108 6.61 -17.13 -6.88
N GLN A 109 7.19 -18.21 -7.41
CA GLN A 109 7.46 -19.44 -6.65
C GLN A 109 8.81 -19.36 -5.95
N GLY A 110 8.93 -20.12 -4.85
CA GLY A 110 10.16 -20.26 -4.07
C GLY A 110 10.38 -19.15 -3.05
N GLU A 111 11.43 -19.31 -2.26
CA GLU A 111 11.83 -18.37 -1.23
C GLU A 111 12.30 -17.04 -1.85
N LYS A 112 11.65 -15.94 -1.46
CA LYS A 112 12.01 -14.58 -1.90
C LYS A 112 12.77 -13.79 -0.83
N ARG A 113 12.64 -14.23 0.41
CA ARG A 113 13.30 -13.68 1.59
C ARG A 113 14.72 -14.23 1.68
N GLY A 114 15.67 -13.40 2.06
CA GLY A 114 17.05 -13.82 2.34
C GLY A 114 17.64 -13.02 3.48
N VAL A 115 18.81 -13.46 3.96
CA VAL A 115 19.57 -12.77 5.01
C VAL A 115 20.97 -12.46 4.50
N ASN A 116 21.36 -11.19 4.58
CA ASN A 116 22.73 -10.74 4.41
C ASN A 116 23.38 -10.65 5.80
N HIS A 117 24.29 -11.57 6.10
CA HIS A 117 24.86 -11.70 7.43
C HIS A 117 25.79 -10.54 7.83
N GLN A 118 26.42 -9.86 6.86
CA GLN A 118 27.24 -8.68 7.16
C GLN A 118 26.33 -7.50 7.56
N ALA A 119 25.28 -7.24 6.78
CA ALA A 119 24.26 -6.26 7.12
C ALA A 119 23.60 -6.58 8.46
N ALA A 120 23.33 -7.85 8.73
CA ALA A 120 22.76 -8.30 10.00
C ALA A 120 23.68 -8.00 11.19
N ALA A 121 24.98 -8.28 11.05
CA ALA A 121 25.97 -8.01 12.08
C ALA A 121 26.16 -6.51 12.37
N LEU A 122 25.82 -5.65 11.41
CA LEU A 122 25.95 -4.20 11.48
C LEU A 122 24.64 -3.47 11.80
N GLY A 123 23.53 -4.19 12.02
CA GLY A 123 22.24 -3.59 12.39
C GLY A 123 21.53 -2.87 11.23
N LEU A 124 21.80 -3.25 9.97
CA LEU A 124 21.24 -2.56 8.81
C LEU A 124 19.86 -3.11 8.40
N LEU A 125 18.96 -2.20 8.06
CA LEU A 125 17.65 -2.45 7.46
C LEU A 125 17.69 -2.17 5.95
N ASP A 126 17.20 -3.09 5.12
CA ASP A 126 17.19 -2.87 3.67
C ASP A 126 16.10 -1.89 3.25
N LEU A 127 16.51 -0.73 2.73
CA LEU A 127 15.61 0.34 2.28
C LEU A 127 14.69 -0.12 1.15
N LYS A 128 15.20 -0.92 0.19
CA LYS A 128 14.40 -1.45 -0.92
C LYS A 128 13.25 -2.31 -0.38
N THR A 129 13.56 -3.23 0.52
CA THR A 129 12.55 -4.15 1.08
C THR A 129 11.50 -3.41 1.89
N HIS A 130 11.88 -2.42 2.70
CA HIS A 130 10.91 -1.61 3.44
C HIS A 130 10.04 -0.77 2.50
N ALA A 131 10.63 -0.13 1.48
CA ALA A 131 9.87 0.61 0.48
C ALA A 131 8.87 -0.29 -0.26
N LEU A 132 9.28 -1.50 -0.65
CA LEU A 132 8.41 -2.47 -1.32
C LEU A 132 7.25 -2.92 -0.42
N ALA A 133 7.53 -3.23 0.85
CA ALA A 133 6.52 -3.67 1.81
C ALA A 133 5.51 -2.56 2.11
N THR A 134 5.98 -1.33 2.33
CA THR A 134 5.10 -0.17 2.52
C THR A 134 4.26 0.09 1.28
N LEU A 135 4.82 0.01 0.08
CA LEU A 135 4.03 0.17 -1.15
C LEU A 135 2.93 -0.88 -1.29
N ILE A 136 3.18 -2.13 -0.89
CA ILE A 136 2.16 -3.20 -0.91
C ILE A 136 1.03 -2.91 0.08
N GLU A 137 1.37 -2.37 1.24
CA GLU A 137 0.38 -1.93 2.22
C GLU A 137 -0.46 -0.76 1.72
N GLU A 138 0.19 0.23 1.11
CA GLU A 138 -0.43 1.35 0.41
C GLU A 138 -1.22 0.91 -0.83
N MET A 139 -1.08 -0.34 -1.28
CA MET A 139 -1.92 -0.94 -2.33
C MET A 139 -3.16 -1.66 -1.79
N GLY A 140 -3.29 -1.82 -0.46
CA GLY A 140 -4.46 -2.41 0.19
C GLY A 140 -4.27 -3.82 0.77
N LEU A 141 -3.02 -4.26 0.99
CA LEU A 141 -2.73 -5.55 1.65
C LEU A 141 -2.12 -5.36 3.03
N ALA A 142 -2.61 -6.09 4.03
CA ALA A 142 -2.05 -6.07 5.37
C ALA A 142 -1.15 -7.30 5.56
N SER A 143 -0.44 -7.34 6.69
CA SER A 143 0.41 -8.49 7.04
C SER A 143 -0.40 -9.79 7.14
N PRO A 144 -0.17 -10.77 6.25
CA PRO A 144 -0.75 -12.08 6.41
C PRO A 144 -0.18 -12.79 7.64
N ASP A 145 1.07 -12.56 8.03
CA ASP A 145 1.65 -13.18 9.22
C ASP A 145 0.92 -12.74 10.51
N ARG A 146 0.74 -11.43 10.73
CA ARG A 146 0.12 -10.88 11.95
C ARG A 146 -1.40 -11.01 12.02
N TYR A 147 -2.05 -11.11 10.86
CA TYR A 147 -3.51 -11.21 10.79
C TYR A 147 -3.96 -12.59 10.30
N THR A 148 -3.10 -13.60 10.44
CA THR A 148 -3.53 -14.99 10.25
C THR A 148 -4.60 -15.32 11.28
N TRP A 149 -4.38 -14.96 12.54
CA TRP A 149 -5.28 -15.17 13.66
C TRP A 149 -5.47 -13.86 14.43
N THR A 150 -6.72 -13.43 14.62
CA THR A 150 -7.01 -12.17 15.33
C THR A 150 -8.12 -12.35 16.34
N LEU A 151 -8.10 -11.55 17.42
CA LEU A 151 -9.23 -11.52 18.35
C LEU A 151 -10.38 -10.75 17.72
N ARG A 152 -11.59 -11.34 17.72
CA ARG A 152 -12.83 -10.65 17.36
C ARG A 152 -13.47 -9.95 18.55
N SER A 153 -13.28 -10.50 19.74
CA SER A 153 -13.80 -9.94 20.98
C SER A 153 -13.11 -10.56 22.18
N ARG A 154 -13.07 -9.80 23.27
CA ARG A 154 -12.72 -10.25 24.61
C ARG A 154 -13.84 -9.84 25.56
N VAL A 155 -14.32 -10.79 26.37
CA VAL A 155 -15.30 -10.52 27.44
C VAL A 155 -14.82 -11.19 28.71
N VAL A 156 -14.90 -10.50 29.85
CA VAL A 156 -14.52 -11.05 31.15
C VAL A 156 -15.78 -11.38 31.95
N ILE A 157 -15.99 -12.65 32.28
CA ILE A 157 -17.13 -13.12 33.08
C ILE A 157 -16.58 -13.80 34.34
N ASN A 158 -16.96 -13.33 35.53
CA ASN A 158 -16.46 -13.85 36.81
C ASN A 158 -14.93 -13.92 36.88
N ASN A 159 -14.25 -12.89 36.38
CA ASN A 159 -12.78 -12.80 36.30
C ASN A 159 -12.13 -13.86 35.38
N VAL A 160 -12.90 -14.48 34.48
CA VAL A 160 -12.40 -15.40 33.44
C VAL A 160 -12.53 -14.70 32.09
N PRO A 161 -11.42 -14.47 31.37
CA PRO A 161 -11.50 -13.90 30.03
C PRO A 161 -11.94 -14.97 29.02
N ILE A 162 -12.88 -14.57 28.15
CA ILE A 162 -13.42 -15.36 27.06
C ILE A 162 -13.07 -14.65 25.76
N TYR A 163 -12.43 -15.37 24.86
CA TYR A 163 -11.93 -14.85 23.59
C TYR A 163 -12.68 -15.50 22.43
N ASN A 164 -13.06 -14.70 21.44
CA ASN A 164 -13.43 -15.20 20.12
C ASN A 164 -12.27 -14.91 19.18
N VAL A 165 -11.70 -15.94 18.56
CA VAL A 165 -10.58 -15.83 17.61
C VAL A 165 -11.10 -16.09 16.20
N ILE A 166 -10.71 -15.25 15.26
CA ILE A 166 -11.06 -15.34 13.84
C ILE A 166 -9.80 -15.36 12.99
N ARG A 167 -9.96 -15.64 11.69
CA ARG A 167 -8.89 -15.52 10.70
C ARG A 167 -9.22 -14.41 9.73
N ARG A 168 -8.24 -13.61 9.36
CA ARG A 168 -8.37 -12.54 8.35
C ARG A 168 -7.48 -12.76 7.13
N ASN A 169 -6.99 -13.98 6.99
CA ASN A 169 -6.05 -14.37 5.95
C ASN A 169 -6.69 -15.40 5.02
N PHE A 170 -6.62 -15.17 3.71
CA PHE A 170 -7.39 -15.89 2.70
C PHE A 170 -6.49 -16.56 1.67
N ASP A 171 -6.80 -17.80 1.31
CA ASP A 171 -6.07 -18.50 0.27
C ASP A 171 -6.26 -17.79 -1.08
N PRO A 172 -5.19 -17.44 -1.81
CA PRO A 172 -5.27 -16.58 -3.00
C PRO A 172 -5.96 -17.23 -4.20
N VAL A 173 -6.27 -18.53 -4.15
CA VAL A 173 -6.95 -19.27 -5.23
C VAL A 173 -8.41 -19.55 -4.87
N THR A 174 -8.63 -20.07 -3.67
CA THR A 174 -9.93 -20.56 -3.20
C THR A 174 -10.69 -19.54 -2.37
N LEU A 175 -10.01 -18.52 -1.85
CA LEU A 175 -10.53 -17.47 -0.99
C LEU A 175 -11.09 -17.96 0.36
N TRP A 176 -10.81 -19.22 0.72
CA TRP A 176 -11.14 -19.73 2.05
C TRP A 176 -10.13 -19.23 3.09
N PRO A 177 -10.57 -18.94 4.32
CA PRO A 177 -9.65 -18.60 5.41
C PRO A 177 -8.65 -19.74 5.66
N THR A 178 -7.39 -19.41 5.78
CA THR A 178 -6.29 -20.38 5.84
C THR A 178 -5.21 -19.93 6.84
N PRO A 179 -4.58 -20.88 7.56
CA PRO A 179 -3.50 -20.58 8.50
C PRO A 179 -2.09 -20.60 7.86
N TYR A 180 -1.99 -20.73 6.54
CA TYR A 180 -0.70 -20.88 5.86
C TYR A 180 -0.28 -19.59 5.19
N VAL A 181 0.93 -19.11 5.47
CA VAL A 181 1.53 -17.95 4.80
C VAL A 181 2.81 -18.39 4.12
N ASN A 182 2.90 -18.17 2.82
CA ASN A 182 4.04 -18.51 1.98
C ASN A 182 4.57 -19.96 2.19
N GLY A 183 3.67 -20.90 2.46
CA GLY A 183 3.97 -22.30 2.77
C GLY A 183 4.18 -22.64 4.25
N THR A 184 4.36 -21.65 5.12
CA THR A 184 4.53 -21.83 6.57
C THR A 184 3.17 -21.92 7.27
N LEU A 185 2.98 -22.96 8.10
CA LEU A 185 1.78 -23.15 8.89
C LEU A 185 1.88 -22.40 10.24
N TYR A 186 0.90 -21.55 10.51
CA TYR A 186 0.78 -20.80 11.77
C TYR A 186 -0.38 -21.32 12.63
N THR A 187 -0.14 -21.39 13.94
CA THR A 187 -1.19 -21.45 14.98
C THR A 187 -1.08 -20.17 15.82
N TYR A 188 -1.89 -20.04 16.88
CA TYR A 188 -1.87 -18.85 17.73
C TYR A 188 -1.74 -19.20 19.21
N GLN A 189 -1.24 -18.25 19.99
CA GLN A 189 -1.32 -18.21 21.44
C GLN A 189 -1.96 -16.88 21.86
N ILE A 190 -2.90 -16.91 22.81
CA ILE A 190 -3.47 -15.68 23.35
C ILE A 190 -2.58 -15.20 24.49
N VAL A 191 -2.04 -14.00 24.38
CA VAL A 191 -1.16 -13.38 25.38
C VAL A 191 -1.59 -11.96 25.69
N GLN A 192 -1.32 -11.54 26.92
CA GLN A 192 -1.39 -10.14 27.30
C GLN A 192 -0.09 -9.48 26.88
N THR A 193 -0.16 -8.49 25.99
CA THR A 193 1.04 -7.83 25.46
C THR A 193 1.35 -6.55 26.23
N PHE A 194 0.31 -5.88 26.74
CA PHE A 194 0.42 -4.68 27.56
C PHE A 194 -0.53 -4.72 28.75
N ALA A 195 -0.07 -4.17 29.88
CA ALA A 195 -0.88 -4.04 31.09
C ALA A 195 -1.67 -2.72 31.15
N SER A 196 -1.27 -1.71 30.37
CA SER A 196 -1.96 -0.42 30.26
C SER A 196 -1.81 0.17 28.84
N PRO A 197 -2.89 0.26 28.04
CA PRO A 197 -4.18 -0.40 28.30
C PRO A 197 -4.02 -1.93 28.39
N ASP A 198 -5.05 -2.62 28.89
CA ASP A 198 -5.05 -4.07 29.04
C ASP A 198 -5.22 -4.76 27.67
N VAL A 199 -4.12 -4.87 26.92
CA VAL A 199 -4.08 -5.36 25.54
C VAL A 199 -3.84 -6.86 25.50
N TRP A 200 -4.69 -7.55 24.73
CA TRP A 200 -4.57 -8.97 24.44
C TRP A 200 -4.52 -9.21 22.94
N GLU A 201 -3.70 -10.14 22.51
CA GLU A 201 -3.50 -10.49 21.10
C GLU A 201 -3.54 -12.00 20.90
N ALA A 202 -4.01 -12.44 19.74
CA ALA A 202 -3.86 -13.82 19.28
C ALA A 202 -2.55 -13.93 18.49
N VAL A 203 -1.43 -13.99 19.20
CA VAL A 203 -0.10 -13.96 18.60
C VAL A 203 0.17 -15.21 17.79
N GLU A 204 0.55 -15.02 16.52
CA GLU A 204 0.93 -16.10 15.64
C GLU A 204 2.25 -16.76 16.02
N ILE A 205 2.23 -18.08 15.98
CA ILE A 205 3.39 -18.95 16.21
C ILE A 205 3.44 -20.01 15.12
N GLN A 206 4.65 -20.30 14.65
CA GLN A 206 4.85 -21.36 13.68
C GLN A 206 4.61 -22.72 14.32
N VAL A 207 3.90 -23.58 13.61
CA VAL A 207 3.69 -24.96 14.07
C VAL A 207 4.99 -25.76 14.03
N ASP A 208 5.84 -25.52 13.03
CA ASP A 208 7.18 -26.10 12.95
C ASP A 208 8.27 -25.03 13.13
N PRO A 209 8.78 -24.85 14.36
CA PRO A 209 9.78 -23.84 14.66
C PRO A 209 11.17 -24.15 14.09
N ALA A 210 11.41 -25.35 13.55
CA ALA A 210 12.68 -25.70 12.91
C ALA A 210 12.74 -25.28 11.43
N THR A 211 11.62 -24.82 10.87
CA THR A 211 11.55 -24.33 9.49
C THR A 211 11.91 -22.85 9.40
N LEU A 212 12.50 -22.46 8.27
CA LEU A 212 12.71 -21.05 7.98
C LEU A 212 11.37 -20.34 7.87
N VAL A 213 11.26 -19.16 8.50
CA VAL A 213 10.09 -18.28 8.39
C VAL A 213 10.01 -17.80 6.94
N LEU A 214 9.13 -18.43 6.16
CA LEU A 214 8.73 -17.95 4.84
C LEU A 214 7.53 -17.04 5.07
N SER A 215 7.74 -15.75 4.85
CA SER A 215 6.73 -14.72 5.01
C SER A 215 6.51 -14.00 3.67
N SER A 216 5.41 -13.26 3.54
CA SER A 216 5.16 -12.42 2.37
C SER A 216 5.86 -11.06 2.49
N VAL A 217 5.95 -10.30 1.40
CA VAL A 217 6.47 -8.94 1.48
C VAL A 217 5.51 -8.03 2.27
N ALA A 218 4.19 -8.23 2.14
CA ALA A 218 3.18 -7.50 2.90
C ALA A 218 3.34 -7.67 4.43
N ALA A 219 3.86 -8.80 4.90
CA ALA A 219 4.13 -9.02 6.32
C ALA A 219 5.40 -8.33 6.82
N PHE A 220 6.33 -8.00 5.92
CA PHE A 220 7.54 -7.28 6.27
C PHE A 220 7.26 -5.84 6.73
N GLY A 221 6.19 -5.20 6.24
CA GLY A 221 5.78 -3.87 6.72
C GLY A 221 5.26 -3.88 8.18
N SER A 222 4.80 -5.04 8.65
CA SER A 222 4.31 -5.26 10.01
C SER A 222 5.40 -5.65 11.00
N THR A 223 6.67 -5.71 10.60
CA THR A 223 7.81 -5.86 11.53
C THR A 223 8.06 -4.60 12.38
N LEU A 224 7.08 -3.70 12.45
CA LEU A 224 7.03 -2.59 13.39
C LEU A 224 5.82 -2.66 14.33
N ASN A 225 4.87 -3.59 14.11
CA ASN A 225 3.48 -3.31 14.47
C ASN A 225 2.70 -4.41 15.23
N GLY A 226 3.26 -5.57 15.61
CA GLY A 226 2.51 -6.53 16.44
C GLY A 226 3.33 -7.65 17.05
N THR A 227 2.89 -8.21 18.17
CA THR A 227 3.74 -9.15 18.92
C THR A 227 3.81 -10.49 18.19
N VAL A 228 5.00 -10.95 17.81
CA VAL A 228 5.24 -12.32 17.33
C VAL A 228 6.09 -13.04 18.37
N LEU A 229 5.61 -14.16 18.91
CA LEU A 229 6.39 -14.98 19.83
C LEU A 229 7.37 -15.85 19.03
N ASN A 230 8.64 -15.86 19.44
CA ASN A 230 9.59 -16.85 18.94
C ASN A 230 9.26 -18.25 19.49
N ALA A 231 9.86 -19.27 18.88
CA ALA A 231 9.67 -20.69 19.19
C ALA A 231 9.87 -21.11 20.66
N GLN A 232 10.37 -20.21 21.51
CA GLN A 232 10.66 -20.47 22.92
C GLN A 232 9.55 -19.98 23.87
N GLY A 233 8.47 -19.37 23.38
CA GLY A 233 7.32 -19.00 24.20
C GLY A 233 7.63 -17.97 25.29
N SER A 234 8.76 -17.27 25.19
CA SER A 234 9.12 -16.17 26.06
C SER A 234 8.54 -14.87 25.52
N GLU A 235 7.86 -14.10 26.39
CA GLU A 235 7.49 -12.70 26.15
C GLU A 235 8.75 -11.90 25.80
N SER A 236 9.06 -11.80 24.51
CA SER A 236 10.07 -10.85 24.04
C SER A 236 9.36 -9.52 23.94
N PHE A 237 9.33 -8.80 25.06
CA PHE A 237 8.91 -7.40 25.17
C PHE A 237 9.39 -6.63 23.93
N VAL A 238 8.45 -6.17 23.09
CA VAL A 238 8.43 -5.11 22.03
C VAL A 238 9.69 -4.85 21.17
N ARG A 239 10.89 -5.01 21.72
CA ARG A 239 12.23 -4.90 21.13
C ARG A 239 12.58 -5.94 20.05
N SER A 240 11.65 -6.68 19.43
CA SER A 240 12.03 -7.84 18.57
C SER A 240 11.78 -7.68 17.07
N LEU A 241 11.04 -6.68 16.58
CA LEU A 241 10.57 -6.75 15.19
C LEU A 241 11.41 -5.92 14.21
N ALA A 242 11.89 -4.74 14.62
CA ALA A 242 12.96 -4.06 13.88
C ALA A 242 14.22 -4.94 13.79
N PHE A 243 14.51 -5.73 14.82
CA PHE A 243 15.65 -6.67 14.85
C PHE A 243 15.43 -7.94 14.04
N SER A 244 14.18 -8.38 13.88
CA SER A 244 13.84 -9.50 12.98
C SER A 244 14.01 -9.10 11.50
N ALA A 245 13.96 -7.81 11.19
CA ALA A 245 14.20 -7.24 9.86
C ALA A 245 15.67 -6.91 9.56
N VAL A 246 16.54 -6.89 10.58
CA VAL A 246 17.98 -6.59 10.44
C VAL A 246 18.66 -7.62 9.53
N GLY A 247 19.31 -7.11 8.48
CA GLY A 247 19.97 -7.92 7.45
C GLY A 247 19.02 -8.72 6.56
N VAL A 248 17.71 -8.61 6.72
CA VAL A 248 16.73 -9.31 5.89
C VAL A 248 16.44 -8.49 4.64
N TYR A 249 16.36 -9.16 3.48
CA TYR A 249 15.97 -8.54 2.22
C TYR A 249 14.97 -9.43 1.46
N PHE A 250 14.19 -8.81 0.56
CA PHE A 250 13.38 -9.51 -0.44
C PHE A 250 13.89 -9.27 -1.86
N SER A 251 14.01 -10.37 -2.60
CA SER A 251 14.41 -10.35 -4.01
C SER A 251 13.26 -10.01 -4.96
N GLY A 252 12.00 -10.21 -4.54
CA GLY A 252 10.80 -9.89 -5.31
C GLY A 252 9.52 -10.25 -4.55
N LEU A 253 8.37 -10.13 -5.22
CA LEU A 253 7.07 -10.48 -4.65
C LEU A 253 6.93 -12.00 -4.42
N THR A 254 6.28 -12.36 -3.32
CA THR A 254 5.82 -13.73 -3.08
C THR A 254 4.50 -14.00 -3.80
N ARG A 255 4.15 -15.28 -3.93
CA ARG A 255 2.87 -15.71 -4.47
C ARG A 255 1.67 -15.15 -3.68
N ASP A 256 1.86 -14.93 -2.39
CA ASP A 256 0.86 -14.40 -1.46
C ASP A 256 0.56 -12.94 -1.76
N ASP A 257 1.60 -12.13 -1.92
CA ASP A 257 1.49 -10.72 -2.34
C ASP A 257 0.77 -10.62 -3.69
N VAL A 258 1.20 -11.42 -4.68
CA VAL A 258 0.61 -11.46 -6.02
C VAL A 258 -0.85 -11.93 -5.98
N GLY A 259 -1.17 -12.87 -5.10
CA GLY A 259 -2.51 -13.38 -4.90
C GLY A 259 -3.47 -12.33 -4.35
N GLY A 260 -3.03 -11.57 -3.35
CA GLY A 260 -3.78 -10.44 -2.81
C GLY A 260 -3.97 -9.31 -3.83
N LEU A 261 -2.89 -8.93 -4.52
CA LEU A 261 -2.97 -7.92 -5.58
C LEU A 261 -3.86 -8.38 -6.74
N ARG A 262 -3.85 -9.68 -7.07
CA ARG A 262 -4.80 -10.24 -8.04
C ARG A 262 -6.22 -10.08 -7.53
N TYR A 263 -6.54 -10.47 -6.30
CA TYR A 263 -7.89 -10.31 -5.76
C TYR A 263 -8.35 -8.84 -5.82
N LEU A 264 -7.51 -7.90 -5.39
CA LEU A 264 -7.80 -6.47 -5.39
C LEU A 264 -8.01 -5.92 -6.80
N LEU A 265 -7.09 -6.21 -7.74
CA LEU A 265 -7.04 -5.53 -9.04
C LEU A 265 -7.77 -6.29 -10.14
N HIS A 266 -8.28 -7.50 -9.90
CA HIS A 266 -8.89 -8.31 -10.96
C HIS A 266 -10.12 -7.62 -11.55
N PRO A 267 -10.30 -7.58 -12.89
CA PRO A 267 -11.47 -6.98 -13.53
C PRO A 267 -12.84 -7.63 -13.21
N ARG A 268 -12.83 -8.77 -12.51
CA ARG A 268 -14.05 -9.43 -12.00
C ARG A 268 -14.38 -9.07 -10.56
N ASN A 269 -13.46 -8.43 -9.85
CA ASN A 269 -13.75 -7.84 -8.55
C ASN A 269 -14.33 -6.44 -8.79
N VAL A 270 -15.63 -6.28 -8.54
CA VAL A 270 -16.40 -5.11 -8.95
C VAL A 270 -17.09 -4.49 -7.73
N ASN A 271 -16.80 -3.22 -7.46
CA ASN A 271 -17.35 -2.45 -6.33
C ASN A 271 -17.91 -1.12 -6.83
N ILE A 272 -18.87 -0.55 -6.13
CA ILE A 272 -19.26 0.85 -6.34
C ILE A 272 -18.16 1.72 -5.75
N GLU A 273 -17.48 2.45 -6.62
CA GLU A 273 -16.30 3.23 -6.29
C GLU A 273 -16.47 4.66 -6.81
N THR A 274 -15.75 5.58 -6.18
CA THR A 274 -15.61 6.97 -6.63
C THR A 274 -14.33 7.15 -7.43
N LEU A 275 -14.32 8.11 -8.35
CA LEU A 275 -13.09 8.56 -9.00
C LEU A 275 -12.23 9.32 -7.96
N PRO A 276 -10.90 9.33 -8.15
CA PRO A 276 -10.04 10.15 -7.31
C PRO A 276 -10.48 11.62 -7.35
N PRO A 277 -10.29 12.38 -6.25
CA PRO A 277 -10.53 13.82 -6.24
C PRO A 277 -9.86 14.53 -7.43
N ASN A 278 -10.45 15.63 -7.90
CA ASN A 278 -9.97 16.42 -9.05
C ASN A 278 -9.91 15.67 -10.39
N THR A 279 -10.59 14.53 -10.53
CA THR A 279 -10.74 13.85 -11.81
C THR A 279 -11.74 14.58 -12.71
N THR A 280 -11.36 14.79 -13.97
CA THR A 280 -12.16 15.47 -15.00
C THR A 280 -12.44 14.53 -16.17
N GLY A 281 -13.58 14.70 -16.84
CA GLY A 281 -13.90 13.95 -18.04
C GLY A 281 -13.17 14.53 -19.25
N GLY A 282 -12.48 13.67 -20.00
CA GLY A 282 -11.93 14.01 -21.29
C GLY A 282 -13.02 13.89 -22.36
N GLY A 283 -13.39 15.00 -23.00
CA GLY A 283 -14.33 14.97 -24.11
C GLY A 283 -13.90 13.97 -25.19
N PHE A 284 -14.84 13.14 -25.67
CA PHE A 284 -14.62 12.37 -26.88
C PHE A 284 -14.48 13.35 -28.03
N GLY A 285 -13.25 13.55 -28.51
CA GLY A 285 -13.00 14.32 -29.72
C GLY A 285 -13.73 13.65 -30.89
N GLY A 286 -14.94 14.13 -31.19
CA GLY A 286 -15.63 13.81 -32.43
C GLY A 286 -14.82 14.41 -33.57
N GLY A 287 -13.99 13.58 -34.19
CA GLY A 287 -13.30 13.90 -35.43
C GLY A 287 -14.29 14.06 -36.58
N GLY A 288 -14.96 15.21 -36.65
CA GLY A 288 -15.63 15.68 -37.84
C GLY A 288 -14.58 16.25 -38.79
N THR A 289 -14.07 15.42 -39.69
CA THR A 289 -13.28 15.87 -40.85
C THR A 289 -14.20 16.61 -41.81
N GLY A 290 -14.34 17.92 -41.61
CA GLY A 290 -14.85 18.84 -42.62
C GLY A 290 -13.67 19.58 -43.23
N GLY A 291 -13.12 19.04 -44.32
CA GLY A 291 -12.10 19.72 -45.11
C GLY A 291 -12.66 20.98 -45.76
N GLY A 292 -11.87 22.05 -45.77
CA GLY A 292 -12.20 23.28 -46.49
C GLY A 292 -11.17 24.37 -46.31
N GLY A 293 -10.18 24.40 -47.20
CA GLY A 293 -9.66 25.63 -47.83
C GLY A 293 -8.97 26.67 -46.96
N THR A 294 -7.66 26.80 -47.17
CA THR A 294 -6.86 27.99 -46.89
C THR A 294 -7.42 29.23 -47.60
N ASP A 295 -7.63 30.32 -46.87
CA ASP A 295 -7.20 31.66 -47.29
C ASP A 295 -7.24 32.65 -46.12
N GLY A 296 -6.17 33.43 -46.00
CA GLY A 296 -5.96 34.39 -44.92
C GLY A 296 -6.79 35.66 -45.10
N SER A 297 -7.42 36.09 -44.02
CA SER A 297 -7.74 37.48 -43.69
C SER A 297 -8.53 37.45 -42.37
N TRP A 298 -7.89 37.72 -41.24
CA TRP A 298 -8.62 37.99 -39.99
C TRP A 298 -9.20 39.40 -40.10
N ALA A 299 -10.34 39.50 -40.78
CA ALA A 299 -11.23 40.65 -40.67
C ALA A 299 -12.03 40.47 -39.37
N ASP A 300 -11.69 41.30 -38.38
CA ASP A 300 -12.49 41.55 -37.19
C ASP A 300 -13.93 41.95 -37.59
N PRO A 301 -14.97 41.17 -37.24
CA PRO A 301 -16.36 41.52 -37.55
C PRO A 301 -17.02 42.43 -36.50
N PHE A 302 -16.30 42.89 -35.48
CA PHE A 302 -16.83 43.74 -34.42
C PHE A 302 -15.98 45.00 -34.21
N GLY A 303 -16.02 45.87 -35.22
CA GLY A 303 -15.59 47.26 -35.08
C GLY A 303 -16.23 47.91 -33.85
N SER A 304 -15.37 48.39 -32.95
CA SER A 304 -15.74 49.18 -31.79
C SER A 304 -16.43 50.49 -32.23
N GLY A 305 -17.74 50.56 -32.04
CA GLY A 305 -18.54 51.77 -32.24
C GLY A 305 -19.72 51.76 -31.29
N ALA A 306 -19.58 52.46 -30.16
CA ALA A 306 -20.67 52.73 -29.24
C ALA A 306 -21.82 53.43 -29.98
N GLY A 307 -23.01 52.83 -29.96
CA GLY A 307 -24.23 53.38 -30.54
C GLY A 307 -25.43 52.66 -29.98
N PHE A 308 -26.04 53.23 -28.93
CA PHE A 308 -27.36 52.83 -28.45
C PHE A 308 -28.36 53.03 -29.60
N ILE A 309 -28.97 51.94 -30.08
CA ILE A 309 -30.11 52.01 -31.00
C ILE A 309 -31.37 51.82 -30.16
N ASP A 310 -32.10 52.92 -29.93
CA ASP A 310 -33.50 52.89 -29.51
C ASP A 310 -34.32 52.20 -30.60
N ALA A 311 -34.90 51.03 -30.28
CA ALA A 311 -35.82 50.33 -31.18
C ALA A 311 -37.28 50.67 -30.81
N PRO A 312 -38.12 51.06 -31.79
CA PRO A 312 -39.45 51.65 -31.59
C PRO A 312 -40.57 50.59 -31.59
N TRP A 313 -40.47 49.57 -30.74
CA TRP A 313 -41.57 48.63 -30.50
C TRP A 313 -41.68 48.39 -29.01
N GLY A 314 -42.85 48.75 -28.45
CA GLY A 314 -43.13 48.64 -27.03
C GLY A 314 -42.89 47.23 -26.49
N ASP A 315 -42.43 47.16 -25.25
CA ASP A 315 -42.22 45.91 -24.55
C ASP A 315 -43.53 45.07 -24.56
N PRO A 316 -43.48 43.75 -24.82
CA PRO A 316 -44.61 42.86 -24.58
C PRO A 316 -44.58 42.25 -23.17
N PHE A 317 -43.68 42.70 -22.29
CA PHE A 317 -43.45 42.12 -20.96
C PHE A 317 -43.15 43.26 -19.99
N GLY A 318 -44.23 43.82 -19.44
CA GLY A 318 -44.18 44.97 -18.56
C GLY A 318 -43.25 44.76 -17.37
N ALA A 319 -42.41 45.76 -17.16
CA ALA A 319 -41.86 46.24 -15.89
C ALA A 319 -41.49 45.17 -14.82
N GLY A 320 -40.19 44.88 -14.75
CA GLY A 320 -39.58 44.25 -13.58
C GLY A 320 -38.08 44.06 -13.79
N GLY A 321 -37.29 45.06 -13.41
CA GLY A 321 -35.83 45.05 -13.58
C GLY A 321 -35.16 43.87 -12.89
N GLY A 322 -34.16 43.28 -13.56
CA GLY A 322 -33.23 42.34 -12.95
C GLY A 322 -32.59 41.35 -13.93
N GLY A 323 -31.37 41.65 -14.38
CA GLY A 323 -30.35 40.62 -14.60
C GLY A 323 -30.28 39.96 -15.98
N PHE A 324 -29.81 40.69 -17.00
CA PHE A 324 -29.23 40.07 -18.21
C PHE A 324 -27.74 39.68 -18.05
N THR A 325 -27.21 39.70 -16.82
CA THR A 325 -25.78 39.47 -16.52
C THR A 325 -25.38 37.98 -16.50
N ASN A 326 -26.32 37.02 -16.60
CA ASN A 326 -26.02 35.59 -16.42
C ASN A 326 -26.13 34.71 -17.67
N ILE A 327 -26.52 35.24 -18.83
CA ILE A 327 -26.68 34.44 -20.05
C ILE A 327 -25.40 34.46 -20.91
N PHE A 328 -24.67 35.57 -20.96
CA PHE A 328 -23.47 35.68 -21.81
C PHE A 328 -22.18 35.19 -21.15
N THR A 329 -22.12 35.10 -19.82
CA THR A 329 -20.94 34.56 -19.10
C THR A 329 -20.87 33.03 -19.16
N ASN A 330 -21.99 32.35 -19.39
CA ASN A 330 -22.06 30.88 -19.49
C ASN A 330 -21.86 30.32 -20.91
N ILE A 331 -21.84 31.17 -21.94
CA ILE A 331 -21.76 30.71 -23.34
C ILE A 331 -20.30 30.63 -23.84
N PHE A 332 -19.36 31.37 -23.23
CA PHE A 332 -17.92 31.30 -23.59
C PHE A 332 -17.02 30.60 -22.55
N THR A 333 -17.58 30.12 -21.43
CA THR A 333 -16.88 29.26 -20.46
C THR A 333 -17.13 27.77 -20.67
N ASN A 334 -17.96 27.41 -21.65
CA ASN A 334 -18.23 26.04 -22.06
C ASN A 334 -17.09 25.49 -22.95
N VAL A 335 -15.88 25.41 -22.40
CA VAL A 335 -15.02 24.27 -22.73
C VAL A 335 -15.79 23.06 -22.23
N PHE A 336 -16.28 22.21 -23.15
CA PHE A 336 -17.02 20.98 -22.82
C PHE A 336 -16.15 20.03 -21.98
N VAL A 337 -16.02 20.29 -20.69
CA VAL A 337 -15.57 19.32 -19.68
C VAL A 337 -16.83 18.66 -19.15
N THR A 338 -17.25 17.57 -19.80
CA THR A 338 -18.34 16.75 -19.26
C THR A 338 -17.86 16.16 -17.94
N ALA A 339 -18.60 16.40 -16.84
CA ALA A 339 -18.31 15.73 -15.58
C ALA A 339 -18.35 14.22 -15.79
N PRO A 340 -17.33 13.46 -15.34
CA PRO A 340 -17.32 12.03 -15.51
C PRO A 340 -18.42 11.38 -14.66
N VAL A 341 -18.89 10.20 -15.07
CA VAL A 341 -19.85 9.42 -14.29
C VAL A 341 -19.20 8.99 -12.98
N ASP A 342 -19.74 9.46 -11.86
CA ASP A 342 -19.24 9.16 -10.53
C ASP A 342 -20.31 9.42 -9.44
N PRO A 343 -20.53 8.54 -8.44
CA PRO A 343 -19.97 7.18 -8.27
C PRO A 343 -20.50 6.19 -9.31
N ALA A 344 -19.79 5.06 -9.50
CA ALA A 344 -20.21 4.00 -10.40
C ALA A 344 -19.69 2.62 -10.00
N LEU A 345 -20.35 1.57 -10.48
CA LEU A 345 -19.90 0.18 -10.32
C LEU A 345 -18.67 -0.06 -11.23
N ARG A 346 -17.50 -0.30 -10.65
CA ARG A 346 -16.21 -0.35 -11.32
C ARG A 346 -15.47 -1.67 -11.08
N PRO A 347 -14.91 -2.29 -12.14
CA PRO A 347 -14.01 -3.42 -12.00
C PRO A 347 -12.63 -2.95 -11.53
N GLY A 348 -11.85 -3.86 -10.92
CA GLY A 348 -10.44 -3.59 -10.63
C GLY A 348 -9.64 -3.20 -11.88
N VAL A 349 -8.60 -2.39 -11.70
CA VAL A 349 -7.85 -1.74 -12.80
C VAL A 349 -6.92 -2.66 -13.59
N ASP A 350 -6.88 -3.96 -13.27
CA ASP A 350 -6.07 -5.02 -13.89
C ASP A 350 -4.55 -4.89 -13.73
N LYS A 351 -4.02 -3.67 -13.77
CA LYS A 351 -2.62 -3.34 -13.54
C LYS A 351 -2.48 -1.90 -13.06
N ILE A 352 -1.62 -1.72 -12.06
CA ILE A 352 -1.12 -0.42 -11.65
C ILE A 352 0.31 -0.29 -12.16
N THR A 353 0.65 0.89 -12.69
CA THR A 353 2.02 1.25 -13.09
C THR A 353 2.45 2.51 -12.36
N PHE A 354 3.58 2.44 -11.69
CA PHE A 354 4.19 3.57 -11.01
C PHE A 354 5.05 4.36 -12.00
N ARG A 355 4.87 5.69 -12.03
CA ARG A 355 5.61 6.59 -12.92
C ARG A 355 6.20 7.76 -12.13
N ARG A 356 7.52 7.91 -12.19
CA ARG A 356 8.19 9.06 -11.57
C ARG A 356 7.78 10.37 -12.24
N VAL A 357 7.62 11.41 -11.42
CA VAL A 357 7.45 12.79 -11.86
C VAL A 357 8.49 13.68 -11.18
N ASP A 358 8.78 14.83 -11.80
CA ASP A 358 9.63 15.85 -11.18
C ASP A 358 8.87 16.53 -10.04
N TYR A 359 9.53 16.80 -8.92
CA TYR A 359 8.92 17.42 -7.75
C TYR A 359 9.85 18.50 -7.17
N ASP A 360 9.35 19.71 -7.04
CA ASP A 360 10.01 20.81 -6.35
C ASP A 360 9.51 20.88 -4.90
N SER A 361 10.30 20.32 -4.00
CA SER A 361 10.04 20.31 -2.56
C SER A 361 9.94 21.71 -1.93
N PHE A 362 10.56 22.74 -2.50
CA PHE A 362 10.50 24.09 -1.92
C PHE A 362 9.13 24.73 -2.12
N LEU A 363 8.52 24.46 -3.26
CA LEU A 363 7.17 24.92 -3.58
C LEU A 363 6.10 23.93 -3.13
N GLY A 364 6.49 22.68 -2.82
CA GLY A 364 5.57 21.58 -2.55
C GLY A 364 4.82 21.16 -3.81
N LEU A 365 5.39 21.38 -4.99
CA LEU A 365 4.71 21.24 -6.28
C LEU A 365 5.61 20.58 -7.32
N SER A 366 5.00 19.77 -8.18
CA SER A 366 5.55 19.25 -9.42
C SER A 366 5.22 20.22 -10.57
N PRO A 367 6.03 20.29 -11.64
CA PRO A 367 5.53 20.79 -12.92
C PRO A 367 4.23 20.04 -13.24
N GLY A 368 3.15 20.78 -13.49
CA GLY A 368 1.81 20.20 -13.59
C GLY A 368 1.79 18.99 -14.53
N PHE A 369 1.35 17.84 -14.04
CA PHE A 369 1.24 16.62 -14.82
C PHE A 369 -0.21 16.22 -14.96
N THR A 370 -0.52 15.51 -16.05
CA THR A 370 -1.85 14.96 -16.30
C THR A 370 -1.75 13.46 -16.48
N ASN A 371 -2.39 12.72 -15.58
CA ASN A 371 -2.59 11.30 -15.73
C ASN A 371 -3.94 11.06 -16.41
N SER A 372 -3.96 10.49 -17.61
CA SER A 372 -5.20 10.19 -18.33
C SER A 372 -5.36 8.71 -18.60
N TRP A 373 -6.53 8.16 -18.32
CA TRP A 373 -6.84 6.75 -18.57
C TRP A 373 -8.27 6.56 -19.06
N ILE A 374 -8.58 5.34 -19.47
CA ILE A 374 -9.93 4.92 -19.81
C ILE A 374 -10.53 4.27 -18.56
N ASP A 375 -11.47 4.97 -17.92
CA ASP A 375 -12.29 4.43 -16.84
C ASP A 375 -13.38 3.54 -17.44
N THR A 376 -13.58 2.37 -16.84
CA THR A 376 -14.59 1.39 -17.25
C THR A 376 -15.58 1.24 -16.12
N TYR A 377 -16.86 1.47 -16.38
CA TYR A 377 -17.91 1.34 -15.37
C TYR A 377 -19.11 0.57 -15.92
N LEU A 378 -19.90 0.01 -15.02
CA LEU A 378 -21.07 -0.78 -15.34
C LEU A 378 -22.33 -0.01 -14.94
N THR A 379 -23.28 0.09 -15.85
CA THR A 379 -24.64 0.51 -15.53
C THR A 379 -25.63 -0.34 -16.32
N ASN A 380 -26.72 -0.75 -15.68
CA ASN A 380 -27.74 -1.62 -16.29
C ASN A 380 -27.14 -2.87 -16.98
N ARG A 381 -26.17 -3.52 -16.33
CA ARG A 381 -25.43 -4.72 -16.82
C ARG A 381 -24.67 -4.52 -18.13
N THR A 382 -24.46 -3.27 -18.55
CA THR A 382 -23.70 -2.93 -19.75
C THR A 382 -22.42 -2.22 -19.36
N ILE A 383 -21.33 -2.55 -20.05
CA ILE A 383 -20.02 -1.93 -19.83
C ILE A 383 -19.96 -0.62 -20.62
N PHE A 384 -19.62 0.46 -19.94
CA PHE A 384 -19.35 1.77 -20.51
C PHE A 384 -17.90 2.16 -20.25
N ARG A 385 -17.38 3.03 -21.11
CA ARG A 385 -16.03 3.57 -21.01
C ARG A 385 -16.09 5.08 -21.11
N GLN A 386 -15.35 5.75 -20.25
CA GLN A 386 -15.16 7.19 -20.30
C GLN A 386 -13.67 7.49 -20.23
N ARG A 387 -13.23 8.52 -20.95
CA ARG A 387 -11.87 9.03 -20.81
C ARG A 387 -11.86 9.99 -19.63
N VAL A 388 -10.94 9.78 -18.71
CA VAL A 388 -10.77 10.64 -17.55
C VAL A 388 -9.33 11.11 -17.43
N SER A 389 -9.15 12.27 -16.83
CA SER A 389 -7.85 12.84 -16.50
C SER A 389 -7.82 13.31 -15.06
N HIS A 390 -6.79 12.89 -14.35
CA HIS A 390 -6.41 13.40 -13.04
C HIS A 390 -5.20 14.31 -13.23
N GLY A 391 -5.43 15.61 -13.03
CA GLY A 391 -4.39 16.63 -13.05
C GLY A 391 -3.90 16.87 -11.64
N GLY A 392 -2.59 16.77 -11.42
CA GLY A 392 -1.98 16.96 -10.12
C GLY A 392 -0.81 17.94 -10.22
N THR A 393 -0.66 18.75 -9.18
CA THR A 393 0.61 19.44 -8.88
C THR A 393 1.37 18.73 -7.77
N THR A 394 0.83 17.68 -7.16
CA THR A 394 1.50 16.84 -6.17
C THR A 394 1.48 15.40 -6.66
N PRO A 395 2.54 14.60 -6.45
CA PRO A 395 2.53 13.19 -6.81
C PRO A 395 1.48 12.42 -5.99
N ASP A 396 1.05 11.27 -6.50
CA ASP A 396 0.15 10.38 -5.75
C ASP A 396 0.85 9.78 -4.53
N ILE A 397 2.16 9.53 -4.63
CA ILE A 397 3.03 9.03 -3.57
C ILE A 397 4.29 9.90 -3.46
N LEU A 398 4.59 10.41 -2.27
CA LEU A 398 5.81 11.18 -1.98
C LEU A 398 6.71 10.41 -1.01
N PHE A 399 7.96 10.14 -1.41
CA PHE A 399 8.98 9.60 -0.51
C PHE A 399 9.77 10.73 0.14
N ALA A 400 9.83 10.74 1.47
CA ALA A 400 10.51 11.76 2.26
C ALA A 400 11.45 11.14 3.30
N ALA A 401 12.27 11.97 3.93
CA ALA A 401 13.03 11.59 5.12
C ALA A 401 12.84 12.61 6.24
N GLY A 402 12.92 12.20 7.49
CA GLY A 402 12.72 13.13 8.60
C GLY A 402 12.99 12.55 9.98
N ASP A 403 12.91 13.44 10.97
CA ASP A 403 12.84 13.04 12.37
C ASP A 403 11.39 12.68 12.66
N LEU A 404 11.16 11.41 12.96
CA LEU A 404 9.82 10.87 13.13
C LEU A 404 9.39 10.87 14.61
N GLY A 405 10.29 11.28 15.52
CA GLY A 405 10.06 11.19 16.95
C GLY A 405 10.19 9.76 17.48
N ILE A 406 9.56 9.54 18.64
CA ILE A 406 9.60 8.29 19.39
C ILE A 406 8.18 7.82 19.70
N ASP A 407 8.03 6.52 19.88
CA ASP A 407 6.81 5.90 20.36
C ASP A 407 6.64 6.05 21.88
N VAL A 408 5.58 5.44 22.43
CA VAL A 408 5.27 5.50 23.87
C VAL A 408 6.27 4.76 24.77
N ASP A 409 7.10 3.87 24.21
CA ASP A 409 8.19 3.19 24.93
C ASP A 409 9.53 3.93 24.80
N GLY A 410 9.57 5.02 24.02
CA GLY A 410 10.78 5.77 23.74
C GLY A 410 11.65 5.16 22.64
N ASP A 411 11.09 4.25 21.83
CA ASP A 411 11.75 3.72 20.64
C ASP A 411 11.55 4.71 19.46
N PRO A 412 12.60 5.06 18.71
CA PRO A 412 12.45 5.93 17.56
C PRO A 412 11.63 5.28 16.44
N PHE A 413 10.71 6.05 15.85
CA PHE A 413 10.03 5.60 14.64
C PHE A 413 11.02 5.50 13.48
N LEU A 414 11.08 4.33 12.85
CA LEU A 414 11.92 4.10 11.68
C LEU A 414 11.21 4.57 10.40
N LEU A 415 9.90 4.37 10.31
CA LEU A 415 9.11 4.74 9.14
C LEU A 415 7.72 5.21 9.58
N THR A 416 7.22 6.26 8.94
CA THR A 416 5.83 6.70 9.04
C THR A 416 5.24 6.86 7.65
N ARG A 417 3.92 6.74 7.55
CA ARG A 417 3.20 6.89 6.29
C ARG A 417 1.80 7.47 6.51
N THR A 418 1.15 7.88 5.43
CA THR A 418 -0.25 8.34 5.43
C THR A 418 -1.03 7.52 4.41
N ILE A 419 -2.21 7.03 4.76
CA ILE A 419 -3.08 6.33 3.80
C ILE A 419 -4.49 6.94 3.83
N PRO A 420 -4.84 7.80 2.86
CA PRO A 420 -6.16 8.40 2.80
C PRO A 420 -7.16 7.39 2.24
N TRP A 421 -8.15 7.04 3.05
CA TRP A 421 -9.23 6.15 2.65
C TRP A 421 -10.51 6.93 2.35
N GLN A 422 -11.15 6.58 1.24
CA GLN A 422 -12.53 6.96 0.96
C GLN A 422 -13.40 5.71 1.10
N ASP A 423 -14.16 5.63 2.20
CA ASP A 423 -15.09 4.52 2.43
C ASP A 423 -16.32 4.66 1.51
N ASN A 424 -16.65 3.58 0.82
CA ASN A 424 -17.82 3.46 -0.05
C ASN A 424 -18.78 2.35 0.43
N SER A 425 -18.66 1.87 1.67
CA SER A 425 -19.49 0.83 2.27
C SER A 425 -20.98 1.13 2.13
N ALA A 426 -21.40 2.37 2.40
CA ALA A 426 -22.79 2.82 2.29
C ALA A 426 -23.35 2.76 0.85
N LEU A 427 -22.49 2.88 -0.17
CA LEU A 427 -22.90 2.76 -1.57
C LEU A 427 -23.01 1.29 -2.00
N ASN A 428 -22.21 0.42 -1.37
CA ASN A 428 -22.12 -1.01 -1.67
C ASN A 428 -23.06 -1.88 -0.82
N THR A 429 -23.87 -1.27 0.05
CA THR A 429 -24.79 -1.97 0.94
C THR A 429 -26.20 -1.45 0.77
N SER A 430 -27.18 -2.36 0.75
CA SER A 430 -28.60 -2.01 0.68
C SER A 430 -29.32 -2.22 2.03
N GLY A 431 -28.58 -2.34 3.14
CA GLY A 431 -29.11 -2.74 4.45
C GLY A 431 -28.54 -1.94 5.62
N THR A 432 -29.08 -2.16 6.82
CA THR A 432 -28.72 -1.45 8.07
C THR A 432 -27.44 -1.95 8.75
N GLY A 433 -26.76 -2.97 8.20
CA GLY A 433 -25.46 -3.41 8.67
C GLY A 433 -24.35 -2.62 8.00
N GLY A 434 -23.59 -1.82 8.76
CA GLY A 434 -22.37 -1.21 8.26
C GLY A 434 -21.32 -2.28 7.99
N LEU A 435 -20.85 -2.36 6.75
CA LEU A 435 -19.66 -3.13 6.39
C LEU A 435 -18.41 -2.31 6.73
N GLY A 436 -17.27 -2.98 6.90
CA GLY A 436 -15.97 -2.33 7.07
C GLY A 436 -15.41 -1.70 5.79
N GLY A 437 -16.12 -1.81 4.67
CA GLY A 437 -15.76 -1.40 3.32
C GLY A 437 -16.84 -1.88 2.32
N PRO A 438 -16.56 -1.98 1.01
CA PRO A 438 -15.30 -1.65 0.35
C PRO A 438 -15.13 -0.14 0.16
N GLY A 439 -13.91 0.29 -0.15
CA GLY A 439 -13.56 1.69 -0.38
C GLY A 439 -12.42 1.87 -1.37
N THR A 440 -11.93 3.10 -1.50
CA THR A 440 -10.82 3.44 -2.39
C THR A 440 -9.69 4.14 -1.65
N ILE A 441 -8.46 3.93 -2.11
CA ILE A 441 -7.28 4.68 -1.68
C ILE A 441 -7.17 5.92 -2.57
N VAL A 442 -6.97 7.08 -1.98
CA VAL A 442 -6.91 8.36 -2.71
C VAL A 442 -5.58 9.08 -2.44
N PRO A 443 -5.05 9.83 -3.43
CA PRO A 443 -3.82 10.60 -3.24
C PRO A 443 -4.07 11.83 -2.35
N THR A 444 -3.04 12.42 -1.73
CA THR A 444 -1.61 12.03 -1.76
C THR A 444 -1.23 11.17 -0.54
N VAL A 445 -0.45 10.11 -0.78
CA VAL A 445 0.24 9.30 0.23
C VAL A 445 1.66 9.86 0.43
N THR A 446 2.10 10.01 1.67
CA THR A 446 3.51 10.34 2.00
C THR A 446 4.11 9.18 2.78
N ILE A 447 5.28 8.69 2.35
CA ILE A 447 6.07 7.67 3.04
C ILE A 447 7.36 8.34 3.50
N THR A 448 7.57 8.42 4.82
CA THR A 448 8.73 9.10 5.40
C THR A 448 9.61 8.08 6.11
N PHE A 449 10.86 7.96 5.66
CA PHE A 449 11.87 7.15 6.34
C PHE A 449 12.62 8.00 7.36
N SER A 450 12.97 7.39 8.48
CA SER A 450 13.74 8.06 9.53
C SER A 450 15.12 8.42 9.01
N TRP A 451 15.55 9.66 9.25
CA TRP A 451 16.92 10.10 8.98
C TRP A 451 17.83 9.95 10.20
N LEU A 452 17.42 9.15 11.19
CA LEU A 452 18.25 8.83 12.33
C LEU A 452 19.41 7.94 11.85
N GLY A 453 20.62 8.41 12.08
CA GLY A 453 21.82 7.62 11.89
C GLY A 453 22.00 6.58 13.02
N PRO A 454 23.22 6.01 13.16
CA PRO A 454 23.57 5.13 14.26
C PRO A 454 23.14 5.69 15.63
N THR A 455 22.09 5.11 16.22
CA THR A 455 21.46 5.62 17.44
C THR A 455 21.64 4.62 18.57
N LEU A 456 21.97 5.13 19.76
CA LEU A 456 22.02 4.34 20.97
C LEU A 456 20.79 4.61 21.82
N GLN A 457 20.17 3.53 22.28
CA GLN A 457 19.14 3.59 23.29
C GLN A 457 19.69 3.04 24.60
N ASN A 458 19.65 3.90 25.62
CA ASN A 458 20.07 3.56 26.97
C ASN A 458 18.83 3.31 27.84
N ILE A 459 18.89 2.28 28.69
CA ILE A 459 17.90 2.04 29.73
C ILE A 459 18.55 2.42 31.06
N PHE A 460 17.82 3.13 31.92
CA PHE A 460 18.33 3.68 33.18
C PHE A 460 19.51 4.66 32.99
N GLU A 461 20.14 5.06 34.09
CA GLU A 461 21.32 5.91 34.10
C GLU A 461 22.58 5.12 33.71
N THR A 462 22.69 4.78 32.43
CA THR A 462 23.79 3.96 31.88
C THR A 462 24.70 4.74 30.92
N GLY A 463 25.86 4.17 30.57
CA GLY A 463 26.85 4.79 29.69
C GLY A 463 26.76 4.32 28.23
N GLU A 464 27.61 4.88 27.36
CA GLU A 464 27.64 4.52 25.93
C GLU A 464 27.84 3.01 25.68
N LEU A 465 28.66 2.35 26.52
CA LEU A 465 28.96 0.92 26.40
C LEU A 465 27.76 0.01 26.71
N ASP A 466 26.81 0.51 27.49
CA ASP A 466 25.59 -0.20 27.86
C ASP A 466 24.44 0.10 26.88
N GLY A 467 24.65 1.09 25.99
CA GLY A 467 23.69 1.52 25.01
C GLY A 467 23.41 0.44 23.98
N PHE A 468 22.14 0.17 23.76
CA PHE A 468 21.67 -0.75 22.74
C PHE A 468 21.59 -0.05 21.38
N PHE A 469 22.04 -0.71 20.32
CA PHE A 469 22.13 -0.11 18.99
C PHE A 469 20.82 -0.24 18.19
N ILE A 470 20.17 0.89 17.89
CA ILE A 470 18.93 0.92 17.11
C ILE A 470 19.24 0.65 15.62
N PRO A 471 18.50 -0.26 14.94
CA PRO A 471 18.66 -0.51 13.53
C PRO A 471 18.45 0.75 12.70
N PHE A 472 19.17 0.85 11.60
CA PHE A 472 19.09 2.02 10.71
C PHE A 472 19.31 1.59 9.26
N TRP A 473 19.19 2.54 8.34
CA TRP A 473 19.04 2.22 6.93
C TRP A 473 20.33 1.81 6.24
N GLY A 474 20.22 0.76 5.41
CA GLY A 474 21.19 0.39 4.39
C GLY A 474 20.50 -0.07 3.11
N SER A 475 21.28 -0.54 2.15
CA SER A 475 20.76 -1.26 0.99
C SER A 475 21.69 -2.42 0.63
N PHE A 476 21.10 -3.59 0.49
CA PHE A 476 21.85 -4.83 0.26
C PHE A 476 20.96 -5.89 -0.37
N ASP A 477 21.59 -6.94 -0.87
CA ASP A 477 20.91 -8.08 -1.48
C ASP A 477 21.62 -9.40 -1.10
N GLY A 478 21.30 -10.46 -1.84
CA GLY A 478 21.90 -11.78 -1.68
C GLY A 478 23.26 -11.98 -2.32
N THR A 479 23.84 -10.93 -2.90
CA THR A 479 25.18 -10.99 -3.49
C THR A 479 26.26 -10.80 -2.41
N THR A 480 27.51 -10.92 -2.83
CA THR A 480 28.68 -10.67 -1.98
C THR A 480 29.14 -9.21 -2.06
N ASN A 481 28.36 -8.31 -2.66
CA ASN A 481 28.68 -6.90 -2.71
C ASN A 481 28.58 -6.28 -1.31
N GLU A 482 29.43 -5.29 -1.03
CA GLU A 482 29.38 -4.57 0.25
C GLU A 482 28.02 -3.86 0.39
N PRO A 483 27.32 -4.02 1.53
CA PRO A 483 26.13 -3.25 1.84
C PRO A 483 26.37 -1.73 1.74
N VAL A 484 25.43 -1.03 1.13
CA VAL A 484 25.35 0.42 1.19
C VAL A 484 24.83 0.83 2.56
N VAL A 485 25.43 1.85 3.16
CA VAL A 485 25.03 2.42 4.45
C VAL A 485 24.53 3.84 4.24
N PHE A 486 23.46 4.22 4.95
CA PHE A 486 22.94 5.59 4.95
C PHE A 486 23.22 6.29 6.29
N PRO A 487 23.43 7.62 6.32
CA PRO A 487 23.28 8.59 5.22
C PRO A 487 24.30 8.43 4.08
N ASP A 488 23.95 8.95 2.90
CA ASP A 488 24.82 8.90 1.73
C ASP A 488 26.17 9.58 2.01
N GLY A 489 27.26 8.94 1.59
CA GLY A 489 28.63 9.36 1.90
C GLY A 489 29.29 8.64 3.08
N VAL A 490 28.55 7.86 3.88
CA VAL A 490 29.13 6.98 4.91
C VAL A 490 29.57 5.66 4.29
N SER A 491 30.76 5.16 4.66
CA SER A 491 31.23 3.85 4.24
C SER A 491 30.89 2.77 5.26
N ILE A 492 30.77 1.52 4.79
CA ILE A 492 30.58 0.37 5.68
C ILE A 492 31.72 0.20 6.69
N ARG A 493 32.95 0.61 6.32
CA ARG A 493 34.11 0.55 7.22
C ARG A 493 33.99 1.52 8.39
N ASP A 494 33.43 2.70 8.17
CA ASP A 494 33.19 3.67 9.25
C ASP A 494 32.23 3.07 10.29
N LEU A 495 31.25 2.31 9.82
CA LEU A 495 30.30 1.59 10.67
C LEU A 495 30.93 0.38 11.37
N GLU A 496 31.73 -0.41 10.67
CA GLU A 496 32.49 -1.52 11.27
C GLU A 496 33.40 -1.02 12.39
N ASP A 497 34.11 0.09 12.18
CA ASP A 497 34.92 0.74 13.21
C ASP A 497 34.08 1.20 14.40
N LEU A 498 32.91 1.77 14.17
CA LEU A 498 31.99 2.20 15.24
C LEU A 498 31.54 1.01 16.09
N VAL A 499 31.17 -0.09 15.45
CA VAL A 499 30.68 -1.30 16.13
C VAL A 499 31.82 -2.06 16.83
N LEU A 500 33.00 -2.17 16.19
CA LEU A 500 34.13 -2.92 16.73
C LEU A 500 34.83 -2.22 17.88
N ARG A 501 34.89 -0.88 17.90
CA ARG A 501 35.47 -0.12 19.03
C ARG A 501 34.69 -0.27 20.34
N ARG A 502 33.50 -0.88 20.29
CA ARG A 502 32.61 -1.13 21.44
C ARG A 502 32.75 -2.53 22.04
N ARG A 503 33.35 -3.48 21.32
CA ARG A 503 33.66 -4.82 21.84
C ARG A 503 35.04 -4.80 22.50
#